data_AF-A0A0R2N2J0-F1
#
_entry.id   AF-A0A0R2N2J0-F1
#
_cell.length_a   1.000
_cell.length_b   1.000
_cell.length_c   1.000
_cell.angle_alpha   90.00
_cell.angle_beta   90.00
_cell.angle_gamma   90.00
#
_symmetry.space_group_name_H-M   'P 1'
#
loop_
_entity.id
_entity.type
_entity.pdbx_description
1 polymer ?
#
loop_
_entity_poly.entity_id
_entity_poly.type
_entity_poly.pdbx_seq_one_letter_code
_entity_poly.pdbx_strand_id
1 'polypeptide(L)' 'MHNHENGNLWFFAILNTLTLLFGAIFMWVMNNAAWQKYWFTTGTATSPILGGLLIAYIVLIVLQVILGREPKAKAA' A
#
# COMPACT_ATOMS: atom_id res chain seq x y z
N MET A 1 19.02 -1.74 -27.84
CA MET A 1 18.43 -0.83 -26.84
C MET A 1 18.34 -1.61 -25.55
N HIS A 2 19.17 -1.27 -24.56
CA HIS A 2 19.16 -1.94 -23.26
C HIS A 2 17.94 -1.36 -22.53
N ASN A 3 16.83 -2.10 -22.45
CA ASN A 3 15.80 -1.77 -21.48
C ASN A 3 16.48 -1.90 -20.12
N HIS A 4 16.77 -0.76 -19.49
CA HIS A 4 17.32 -0.73 -18.16
C HIS A 4 16.14 -0.99 -17.24
N GLU A 5 16.12 -2.15 -16.57
CA GLU A 5 15.08 -2.47 -15.59
C GLU A 5 14.89 -1.25 -14.70
N ASN A 6 13.67 -0.73 -14.63
CA ASN A 6 13.35 0.29 -13.65
C ASN A 6 13.15 -0.42 -12.29
N GLY A 7 14.17 -1.15 -11.82
CA GLY A 7 14.18 -1.90 -10.57
C GLY A 7 13.85 -1.01 -9.37
N ASN A 8 14.05 0.29 -9.51
CA ASN A 8 13.60 1.31 -8.58
C ASN A 8 12.08 1.29 -8.38
N LEU A 9 11.28 1.16 -9.45
CA LEU A 9 9.81 1.09 -9.36
C LEU A 9 9.34 -0.20 -8.68
N TRP A 10 10.01 -1.33 -8.94
CA TRP A 10 9.70 -2.59 -8.25
C TRP A 10 10.02 -2.54 -6.76
N PHE A 11 11.17 -1.98 -6.40
CA PHE A 11 11.53 -1.75 -5.01
C PHE A 11 10.53 -0.82 -4.31
N PHE A 12 10.12 0.28 -4.96
CA PHE A 12 9.08 1.16 -4.42
C PHE A 12 7.72 0.48 -4.32
N ALA A 13 7.34 -0.40 -5.26
CA ALA A 13 6.10 -1.17 -5.16
C ALA A 13 6.08 -2.03 -3.88
N ILE A 14 7.20 -2.66 -3.53
CA ILE A 14 7.35 -3.45 -2.30
C ILE A 14 7.22 -2.54 -1.07
N LEU A 15 7.98 -1.44 -1.02
CA LEU A 15 7.91 -0.49 0.10
C LEU A 15 6.50 0.09 0.29
N ASN A 16 5.85 0.50 -0.81
CA ASN A 16 4.50 1.05 -0.75
C ASN A 16 3.47 0.00 -0.33
N THR A 17 3.68 -1.27 -0.69
CA THR A 17 2.83 -2.38 -0.20
C THR A 17 2.96 -2.56 1.31
N LEU A 18 4.18 -2.48 1.87
CA LEU A 18 4.37 -2.51 3.33
C LEU A 18 3.68 -1.33 4.01
N THR A 19 3.83 -0.12 3.48
CA THR A 19 3.13 1.07 3.98
C THR A 19 1.61 0.91 3.93
N LEU A 20 1.08 0.36 2.83
CA LEU A 20 -0.34 0.05 2.70
C LEU A 20 -0.80 -0.93 3.79
N LEU A 21 -0.02 -1.98 4.05
CA LEU A 21 -0.34 -2.97 5.09
C LEU A 21 -0.37 -2.32 6.48
N PHE A 22 0.63 -1.52 6.83
CA PHE A 22 0.64 -0.80 8.10
C PHE A 22 -0.54 0.16 8.23
N GLY A 23 -0.84 0.92 7.17
CA GLY A 23 -2.00 1.82 7.15
C GLY A 23 -3.33 1.09 7.25
N ALA A 24 -3.47 -0.07 6.59
CA ALA A 24 -4.67 -0.90 6.65
C ALA A 24 -4.88 -1.51 8.05
N ILE A 25 -3.81 -2.01 8.69
CA ILE A 25 -3.85 -2.51 10.07
C ILE A 25 -4.24 -1.37 11.01
N PHE A 26 -3.61 -0.20 10.88
CA PHE A 26 -3.95 0.97 11.69
C PHE A 26 -5.43 1.34 11.53
N MET A 27 -5.92 1.44 10.29
CA MET A 27 -7.33 1.75 10.04
C MET A 27 -8.26 0.66 10.60
N TRP A 28 -7.90 -0.61 10.48
CA TRP A 28 -8.69 -1.71 11.06
C TRP A 28 -8.82 -1.61 12.58
N VAL A 29 -7.73 -1.30 13.29
CA VAL A 29 -7.75 -1.05 14.75
C VAL A 29 -8.60 0.19 15.05
N MET A 30 -8.42 1.27 14.28
CA MET A 30 -9.13 2.53 14.47
C MET A 30 -10.62 2.46 14.08
N ASN A 31 -11.06 1.50 13.28
CA ASN A 31 -12.46 1.41 12.85
C ASN A 31 -13.28 0.43 13.70
N ASN A 32 -12.70 -0.11 14.77
CA ASN A 32 -13.34 -1.08 15.65
C ASN A 32 -13.24 -0.65 17.11
N ALA A 33 -14.39 -0.43 17.75
CA ALA A 33 -14.44 0.04 19.13
C ALA A 33 -13.84 -0.95 20.15
N ALA A 34 -13.89 -2.26 19.91
CA ALA A 34 -13.28 -3.25 20.80
C ALA A 34 -11.75 -3.20 20.71
N TRP A 35 -11.20 -3.09 19.49
CA TRP A 35 -9.77 -2.91 19.30
C TRP A 35 -9.28 -1.59 19.89
N GLN A 36 -10.02 -0.50 19.69
CA GLN A 36 -9.68 0.77 20.33
C GLN A 36 -9.63 0.65 21.86
N LYS A 37 -10.58 -0.04 22.50
CA LYS A 37 -10.57 -0.25 23.96
C LYS A 37 -9.42 -1.14 24.45
N TYR A 38 -8.93 -2.05 23.61
CA TYR A 38 -7.78 -2.89 23.95
C TYR A 38 -6.48 -2.08 23.97
N TRP A 39 -6.31 -1.15 23.01
CA TRP A 39 -5.08 -0.39 22.83
C TRP A 39 -5.08 1.01 23.48
N PHE A 40 -6.25 1.60 23.71
CA PHE A 40 -6.41 2.97 24.22
C PHE A 40 -7.42 3.03 25.37
N THR A 41 -7.25 4.01 26.25
CA THR A 41 -8.16 4.28 27.38
C THR A 41 -9.47 4.94 26.96
N THR A 42 -9.50 5.62 25.81
CA THR A 42 -10.68 6.33 25.31
C THR A 42 -10.75 6.16 23.79
N GLY A 43 -11.95 5.87 23.30
CA GLY A 43 -12.19 5.73 21.86
C GLY A 43 -12.05 7.07 21.14
N THR A 44 -11.50 7.03 19.92
CA THR A 44 -11.29 8.22 19.08
C THR A 44 -12.10 8.09 17.80
N ALA A 45 -12.69 9.20 17.36
CA ALA A 45 -13.39 9.27 16.08
C ALA A 45 -12.37 9.22 14.93
N THR A 46 -12.53 8.23 14.06
CA THR A 46 -11.62 8.00 12.95
C THR A 46 -12.12 8.72 11.71
N SER A 47 -11.28 9.58 11.12
CA SER A 47 -11.61 10.28 9.88
C SER A 47 -11.60 9.33 8.68
N PRO A 48 -12.54 9.44 7.73
CA PRO A 48 -12.56 8.62 6.52
C PRO A 48 -11.41 8.94 5.55
N ILE A 49 -10.68 10.05 5.75
CA ILE A 49 -9.61 10.51 4.86
C ILE A 49 -8.53 9.43 4.67
N LEU A 50 -8.15 8.74 5.74
CA LEU A 50 -7.14 7.68 5.65
C LEU A 50 -7.60 6.55 4.72
N GLY A 51 -8.88 6.19 4.73
CA GLY A 51 -9.42 5.20 3.80
C GLY A 51 -9.32 5.62 2.34
N GLY A 52 -9.63 6.88 2.04
CA GLY A 52 -9.43 7.44 0.71
C GLY A 52 -7.95 7.38 0.27
N LEU A 53 -7.03 7.73 1.17
CA LEU A 53 -5.59 7.66 0.90
C LEU A 53 -5.10 6.23 0.65
N LEU A 54 -5.57 5.23 1.43
CA LEU A 54 -5.20 3.82 1.21
C LEU A 54 -5.69 3.31 -0.15
N ILE A 55 -6.89 3.70 -0.59
CA ILE A 55 -7.41 3.36 -1.92
C ILE A 55 -6.52 3.95 -3.02
N ALA A 56 -6.15 5.23 -2.90
CA ALA A 56 -5.23 5.87 -3.84
C ALA A 56 -3.86 5.17 -3.85
N TYR A 57 -3.38 4.71 -2.69
CA TYR A 57 -2.13 3.96 -2.56
C TYR A 57 -2.17 2.60 -3.26
N ILE A 58 -3.31 1.89 -3.20
CA ILE A 58 -3.50 0.63 -3.95
C ILE A 58 -3.33 0.89 -5.45
N VAL A 59 -3.97 1.94 -5.99
CA VAL A 59 -3.84 2.31 -7.41
C VAL A 59 -2.39 2.60 -7.77
N LEU A 60 -1.69 3.37 -6.94
CA LEU A 60 -0.28 3.69 -7.13
C LEU A 60 0.62 2.44 -7.16
N ILE A 61 0.42 1.49 -6.23
CA ILE A 61 1.17 0.23 -6.20
C ILE A 61 0.91 -0.58 -7.48
N VAL A 62 -0.34 -0.69 -7.91
CA VAL A 62 -0.70 -1.40 -9.15
C VAL A 62 0.03 -0.78 -10.35
N LEU A 63 0.04 0.55 -10.46
CA LEU A 63 0.78 1.25 -11.51
C LEU A 63 2.28 0.98 -11.43
N GLN A 64 2.88 0.99 -10.23
CA GLN A 64 4.31 0.68 -10.05
C GLN A 64 4.65 -0.75 -10.45
N VAL A 65 3.78 -1.72 -10.15
CA VAL A 65 3.98 -3.12 -10.57
C VAL A 65 3.85 -3.28 -12.08
N ILE A 66 2.84 -2.64 -12.70
CA ILE A 66 2.63 -2.73 -14.16
C ILE A 66 3.79 -2.05 -14.90
N LEU A 67 4.14 -0.82 -14.52
CA LEU A 67 5.19 -0.02 -15.17
C LEU A 67 6.61 -0.48 -14.81
N GLY A 68 6.76 -1.15 -13.66
CA GLY A 68 8.02 -1.76 -13.24
C GLY A 68 8.28 -3.12 -13.87
N ARG A 69 7.25 -3.83 -14.36
CA ARG A 69 7.44 -5.08 -15.11
C ARG A 69 7.93 -4.80 -16.51
N GLU A 70 9.12 -5.29 -16.86
CA GLU A 70 9.48 -5.44 -18.28
C GLU A 70 8.67 -6.58 -18.92
N PRO A 71 8.30 -6.48 -20.21
CA PRO A 71 7.87 -7.65 -20.95
C PRO A 71 9.04 -8.62 -21.01
N LYS A 72 8.93 -9.77 -20.33
CA LYS A 72 9.91 -10.86 -20.49
C LYS A 72 10.04 -11.11 -21.99
N ALA A 73 11.26 -10.96 -22.54
CA ALA A 73 11.52 -11.36 -23.90
C ALA A 73 11.01 -12.80 -24.07
N LYS A 74 10.16 -13.03 -25.09
CA LYS A 74 9.79 -14.40 -25.46
C LYS A 74 11.09 -15.16 -25.61
N ALA A 75 11.25 -16.25 -24.85
CA ALA A 75 12.33 -17.19 -25.07
C ALA A 75 12.27 -17.56 -26.56
N ALA A 76 13.35 -17.25 -27.28
CA ALA A 76 13.51 -17.58 -28.70
C ALA A 76 13.63 -19.11 -28.87
#